data_AF-A0A401NI76-F1
#
_entry.id   AF-A0A401NI76-F1
#
_cell.length_a   1.000
_cell.length_b   1.000
_cell.length_c   1.000
_cell.angle_alpha   90.00
_cell.angle_beta   90.00
_cell.angle_gamma   90.00
#
_symmetry.space_group_name_H-M   'P 1'
#
loop_
_entity.id
_entity.type
_entity.pdbx_description
1 polymer ?
#
loop_
_entity_poly.entity_id
_entity_poly.type
_entity_poly.pdbx_seq_one_letter_code
_entity_poly.pdbx_strand_id
1 'polypeptide(L)'
;MLLAALVGGTTMIIGYALPDKEISLLEAYTKCRNLADPKVCCDYCLHVGVTWWGPQVQLEMEELVKEHGVNSFQAYMTYKDQYMLRDNELYQVFRACKSLGAIPCVHAENGELVAEGAKEALELGITGPEGLDISRPEELEAEATQRAITIANRTHCPLYLVNVSSKSAGDIIASARMQGKVLYGETTLAHTTLNGSSYYHPDWSHAAAHVTAPPLRLDASTPNYLMSLLANDTINVVSSDHRPFSTKQKAIGKEDFTKIPHGVTGVQDRMTVIWEKGVVGGKMDENCFVAVTSSNAAKIFNLYPKKGRIVPGADADIVVWDPEATRIISVSTQVQGGDVNLHENVRCHGVPLVTISRGRVVYEDGMFTCAEGTGKFCPLRPFSEFVYKKLIQREKNLTAKPVDRAPYIGDVAIVPHAGKEMPVHPDIQSRPVTRHSGVRDLHESSFSLSGSQVDDHLPKRSVSRVLAPPGGHSNGIW
;
A
#
# COMPACT_ATOMS: atom_id res chain seq x y z
N MET A 1 -3.30 23.32 -2.34
CA MET A 1 -3.61 21.91 -1.97
C MET A 1 -4.85 21.82 -1.08
N LEU A 2 -4.86 22.50 0.08
CA LEU A 2 -5.87 22.29 1.13
C LEU A 2 -7.26 22.88 0.84
N LEU A 3 -7.33 23.99 0.08
CA LEU A 3 -8.63 24.53 -0.36
C LEU A 3 -9.36 23.57 -1.32
N ALA A 4 -8.62 22.86 -2.18
CA ALA A 4 -9.21 22.00 -3.21
C ALA A 4 -9.92 20.80 -2.60
N ALA A 5 -9.43 20.32 -1.45
CA ALA A 5 -10.13 19.33 -0.63
C ALA A 5 -11.51 19.85 -0.21
N LEU A 6 -11.59 21.07 0.32
CA LEU A 6 -12.85 21.66 0.79
C LEU A 6 -13.85 21.90 -0.35
N VAL A 7 -13.38 22.42 -1.48
CA VAL A 7 -14.21 22.57 -2.70
C VAL A 7 -14.71 21.22 -3.21
N GLY A 8 -13.93 20.15 -3.02
CA GLY A 8 -14.30 18.78 -3.35
C GLY A 8 -15.13 18.04 -2.29
N GLY A 9 -15.52 18.69 -1.18
CA GLY A 9 -16.27 18.04 -0.09
C GLY A 9 -15.42 17.17 0.85
N THR A 10 -14.11 17.38 0.92
CA THR A 10 -13.20 16.73 1.88
C THR A 10 -12.74 17.74 2.94
N THR A 11 -13.08 17.48 4.21
CA THR A 11 -12.86 18.41 5.34
C THR A 11 -11.63 18.10 6.19
N MET A 12 -10.92 17.02 5.88
CA MET A 12 -9.67 16.66 6.57
C MET A 12 -8.74 15.91 5.62
N ILE A 13 -7.43 16.14 5.75
CA ILE A 13 -6.40 15.37 5.05
C ILE A 13 -5.40 14.73 6.02
N ILE A 14 -4.77 13.63 5.61
CA ILE A 14 -3.59 13.09 6.28
C ILE A 14 -2.42 13.18 5.30
N GLY A 15 -1.44 14.02 5.61
CA GLY A 15 -0.24 14.18 4.80
C GLY A 15 0.84 13.17 5.18
N TYR A 16 1.92 13.13 4.40
CA TYR A 16 3.11 12.34 4.71
C TYR A 16 4.28 13.24 5.06
N ALA A 17 4.90 13.01 6.20
CA ALA A 17 6.25 13.48 6.50
C ALA A 17 7.23 12.38 6.11
N LEU A 18 7.93 12.55 4.98
CA LEU A 18 8.80 11.53 4.40
C LEU A 18 10.28 11.95 4.54
N PRO A 19 11.02 11.41 5.52
CA PRO A 19 12.45 11.67 5.65
C PRO A 19 13.23 10.91 4.56
N ASP A 20 14.30 11.52 4.05
CA ASP A 20 15.32 10.77 3.31
C ASP A 20 15.99 9.75 4.23
N LYS A 21 16.63 8.74 3.63
CA LYS A 21 17.38 7.72 4.38
C LYS A 21 18.44 8.37 5.27
N GLU A 22 18.57 7.88 6.50
CA GLU A 22 19.48 8.39 7.56
C GLU A 22 19.14 9.80 8.09
N ILE A 23 18.04 10.41 7.67
CA ILE A 23 17.52 11.64 8.26
C ILE A 23 16.53 11.33 9.40
N SER A 24 16.52 12.18 10.43
CA SER A 24 15.63 12.07 11.58
C SER A 24 14.15 12.17 11.17
N LEU A 25 13.32 11.28 11.73
CA LEU A 25 11.87 11.29 11.55
C LEU A 25 11.24 12.53 12.20
N LEU A 26 11.77 12.98 13.35
CA LEU A 26 11.30 14.16 14.07
C LEU A 26 11.58 15.45 13.29
N GLU A 27 12.73 15.53 12.63
CA GLU A 27 13.07 16.68 11.77
C GLU A 27 12.10 16.77 10.59
N ALA A 28 11.85 15.66 9.90
CA ALA A 28 10.90 15.61 8.79
C ALA A 28 9.47 15.96 9.25
N TYR A 29 9.03 15.41 10.38
CA TYR A 29 7.74 15.77 10.99
C TYR A 29 7.65 17.27 11.29
N THR A 30 8.64 17.83 11.95
CA THR A 30 8.68 19.25 12.35
C THR A 30 8.67 20.16 11.13
N LYS A 31 9.47 19.84 10.11
CA LYS A 31 9.48 20.55 8.83
C LYS A 31 8.09 20.55 8.18
N CYS A 32 7.42 19.40 8.13
CA CYS A 32 6.06 19.29 7.60
C CYS A 32 5.06 20.12 8.40
N ARG A 33 5.09 20.06 9.74
CA ARG A 33 4.24 20.88 10.62
C ARG A 33 4.44 22.37 10.38
N ASN A 34 5.69 22.83 10.30
CA ASN A 34 6.03 24.23 10.05
C ASN A 34 5.54 24.74 8.69
N LEU A 35 5.48 23.88 7.68
CA LEU A 35 4.94 24.21 6.36
C LEU A 35 3.40 24.20 6.34
N ALA A 36 2.78 23.28 7.08
CA ALA A 36 1.34 23.03 7.03
C ALA A 36 0.54 23.94 7.97
N ASP A 37 0.94 24.08 9.24
CA ASP A 37 0.20 24.85 10.25
C ASP A 37 -0.20 26.27 9.82
N PRO A 38 0.65 27.08 9.17
CA PRO A 38 0.24 28.41 8.72
C PRO A 38 -0.62 28.42 7.46
N LYS A 39 -0.76 27.29 6.73
CA LYS A 39 -1.37 27.24 5.38
C LYS A 39 -2.66 26.42 5.30
N VAL A 40 -2.88 25.49 6.22
CA VAL A 40 -4.03 24.57 6.18
C VAL A 40 -5.36 25.30 6.33
N CYS A 41 -6.28 25.08 5.38
CA CYS A 41 -7.65 25.62 5.44
C CYS A 41 -8.63 24.66 6.12
N CYS A 42 -8.27 23.39 6.24
CA CYS A 42 -9.03 22.32 6.87
C CYS A 42 -8.13 21.54 7.85
N ASP A 43 -8.74 20.75 8.74
CA ASP A 43 -7.98 19.98 9.72
C ASP A 43 -7.07 18.95 9.03
N TYR A 44 -5.95 18.62 9.67
CA TYR A 44 -5.00 17.67 9.10
C TYR A 44 -4.27 16.83 10.14
N CYS A 45 -3.70 15.72 9.68
CA CYS A 45 -2.76 14.87 10.43
C CYS A 45 -1.55 14.53 9.56
N LEU A 46 -0.60 13.78 10.14
CA LEU A 46 0.58 13.29 9.42
C LEU A 46 0.77 11.79 9.69
N HIS A 47 0.95 11.03 8.61
CA HIS A 47 1.73 9.80 8.62
C HIS A 47 3.22 10.17 8.60
N VAL A 48 4.07 9.38 9.24
CA VAL A 48 5.53 9.57 9.18
C VAL A 48 6.17 8.39 8.46
N GLY A 49 7.00 8.67 7.46
CA GLY A 49 7.73 7.66 6.70
C GLY A 49 8.88 7.05 7.52
N VAL A 50 9.00 5.73 7.46
CA VAL A 50 10.13 4.97 7.98
C VAL A 50 10.89 4.43 6.78
N THR A 51 11.91 5.19 6.35
CA THR A 51 12.71 4.94 5.13
C THR A 51 14.03 4.26 5.40
N TRP A 52 14.35 4.06 6.68
CA TRP A 52 15.51 3.32 7.19
C TRP A 52 15.21 2.78 8.58
N TRP A 53 16.06 1.89 9.10
CA TRP A 53 15.84 1.27 10.42
C TRP A 53 17.10 1.26 11.27
N GLY A 54 16.95 1.62 12.54
CA GLY A 54 17.99 1.58 13.56
C GLY A 54 17.45 1.95 14.94
N PRO A 55 18.27 1.86 16.00
CA PRO A 55 17.83 2.20 17.36
C PRO A 55 17.28 3.62 17.50
N GLN A 56 17.86 4.60 16.78
CA GLN A 56 17.38 5.98 16.76
C GLN A 56 15.95 6.07 16.20
N VAL A 57 15.68 5.43 15.06
CA VAL A 57 14.34 5.41 14.44
C VAL A 57 13.30 4.86 15.41
N GLN A 58 13.64 3.80 16.15
CA GLN A 58 12.73 3.23 17.15
C GLN A 58 12.41 4.22 18.28
N LEU A 59 13.40 4.97 18.77
CA LEU A 59 13.19 6.01 19.79
C LEU A 59 12.36 7.18 19.26
N GLU A 60 12.64 7.64 18.04
CA GLU A 60 11.89 8.73 17.40
C GLU A 60 10.44 8.33 17.11
N MET A 61 10.18 7.07 16.74
CA MET A 61 8.82 6.55 16.61
C MET A 61 8.08 6.59 17.95
N GLU A 62 8.76 6.26 19.06
CA GLU A 62 8.17 6.31 20.40
C GLU A 62 7.82 7.75 20.82
N GLU A 63 8.72 8.71 20.57
CA GLU A 63 8.49 10.13 20.82
C GLU A 63 7.34 10.67 19.95
N LEU A 64 7.33 10.35 18.65
CA LEU A 64 6.25 10.76 17.73
C LEU A 64 4.87 10.28 18.20
N VAL A 65 4.79 9.07 18.74
CA VAL A 65 3.53 8.50 19.24
C VAL A 65 3.12 9.12 20.58
N LYS A 66 4.05 9.26 21.51
CA LYS A 66 3.75 9.73 22.87
C LYS A 66 3.51 11.22 22.95
N GLU A 67 4.24 12.01 22.16
CA GLU A 67 4.33 13.47 22.34
C GLU A 67 3.78 14.26 21.15
N HIS A 68 3.83 13.70 19.94
CA HIS A 68 3.47 14.43 18.71
C HIS A 68 2.15 14.01 18.07
N GLY A 69 1.44 13.02 18.65
CA GLY A 69 0.13 12.58 18.19
C GLY A 69 0.17 11.92 16.81
N VAL A 70 1.16 11.08 16.57
CA VAL A 70 1.24 10.21 15.38
C VAL A 70 0.89 8.78 15.80
N ASN A 71 0.03 8.08 15.06
CA ASN A 71 -0.28 6.67 15.33
C ASN A 71 -0.14 5.77 14.10
N SER A 72 0.58 6.23 13.08
CA SER A 72 0.65 5.58 11.78
C SER A 72 1.96 5.88 11.08
N PHE A 73 2.63 4.85 10.58
CA PHE A 73 3.96 4.93 9.98
C PHE A 73 3.99 4.31 8.60
N GLN A 74 4.49 5.04 7.60
CA GLN A 74 4.56 4.58 6.21
C GLN A 74 5.89 3.87 5.94
N ALA A 75 5.85 2.64 5.47
CA ALA A 75 7.00 1.86 5.01
C ALA A 75 6.87 1.52 3.53
N TYR A 76 8.00 1.31 2.86
CA TYR A 76 8.06 0.98 1.44
C TYR A 76 8.77 -0.36 1.23
N MET A 77 8.17 -1.22 0.41
CA MET A 77 8.81 -2.46 -0.08
C MET A 77 9.47 -2.27 -1.45
N THR A 78 9.32 -1.07 -2.02
CA THR A 78 9.89 -0.64 -3.30
C THR A 78 10.71 0.64 -3.12
N TYR A 79 11.16 1.23 -4.23
CA TYR A 79 12.13 2.33 -4.25
C TYR A 79 13.47 1.89 -3.63
N LYS A 80 14.06 0.85 -4.25
CA LYS A 80 15.38 0.34 -3.92
C LYS A 80 16.39 1.48 -3.80
N ASP A 81 17.26 1.39 -2.81
CA ASP A 81 18.28 2.38 -2.46
C ASP A 81 17.78 3.76 -1.98
N GLN A 82 16.46 4.01 -1.96
CA GLN A 82 15.87 5.27 -1.48
C GLN A 82 15.05 5.07 -0.20
N TYR A 83 13.96 4.31 -0.29
CA TYR A 83 12.99 4.15 0.82
C TYR A 83 12.74 2.70 1.21
N MET A 84 13.21 1.75 0.40
CA MET A 84 12.94 0.32 0.55
C MET A 84 13.50 -0.22 1.87
N LEU A 85 12.63 -0.87 2.64
CA LEU A 85 13.01 -1.69 3.79
C LEU A 85 13.06 -3.17 3.42
N ARG A 86 14.05 -3.87 3.95
CA ARG A 86 14.17 -5.34 3.84
C ARG A 86 13.24 -6.03 4.84
N ASP A 87 12.96 -7.31 4.63
CA ASP A 87 12.04 -8.08 5.47
C ASP A 87 12.41 -8.08 6.97
N ASN A 88 13.71 -8.13 7.29
CA ASN A 88 14.18 -8.07 8.68
C ASN A 88 13.91 -6.70 9.30
N GLU A 89 13.99 -5.61 8.53
CA GLU A 89 13.71 -4.25 8.98
C GLU A 89 12.19 -4.05 9.13
N LEU A 90 11.39 -4.48 8.16
CA LEU A 90 9.93 -4.49 8.24
C LEU A 90 9.43 -5.26 9.48
N TYR A 91 10.03 -6.41 9.78
CA TYR A 91 9.71 -7.17 10.97
C TYR A 91 9.92 -6.34 12.26
N GLN A 92 11.02 -5.60 12.37
CA GLN A 92 11.29 -4.77 13.54
C GLN A 92 10.38 -3.54 13.59
N VAL A 93 10.14 -2.87 12.45
CA VAL A 93 9.19 -1.75 12.33
C VAL A 93 7.80 -2.19 12.79
N PHE A 94 7.32 -3.36 12.35
CA PHE A 94 6.00 -3.85 12.72
C PHE A 94 5.92 -4.21 14.20
N ARG A 95 6.99 -4.76 14.80
CA ARG A 95 7.05 -4.98 16.25
C ARG A 95 6.98 -3.66 17.01
N ALA A 96 7.72 -2.64 16.57
CA ALA A 96 7.69 -1.31 17.19
C ALA A 96 6.30 -0.66 17.07
N CYS A 97 5.68 -0.70 15.89
CA CYS A 97 4.32 -0.22 15.67
C CYS A 97 3.32 -0.93 16.61
N LYS A 98 3.39 -2.26 16.72
CA LYS A 98 2.55 -3.03 17.65
C LYS A 98 2.72 -2.55 19.09
N SER A 99 3.96 -2.44 19.59
CA SER A 99 4.22 -2.05 20.98
C SER A 99 3.77 -0.61 21.29
N LEU A 100 3.83 0.27 20.30
CA LEU A 100 3.42 1.67 20.43
C LEU A 100 1.91 1.87 20.20
N GLY A 101 1.18 0.84 19.77
CA GLY A 101 -0.23 0.99 19.42
C GLY A 101 -0.46 1.74 18.10
N ALA A 102 0.53 1.78 17.22
CA ALA A 102 0.51 2.44 15.91
C ALA A 102 0.29 1.45 14.76
N ILE A 103 -0.27 1.92 13.64
CA ILE A 103 -0.51 1.09 12.45
C ILE A 103 0.58 1.33 11.38
N PRO A 104 1.26 0.27 10.91
CA PRO A 104 2.12 0.38 9.73
C PRO A 104 1.26 0.47 8.46
N CYS A 105 1.50 1.52 7.68
CA CYS A 105 1.02 1.70 6.32
C CYS A 105 2.11 1.23 5.35
N VAL A 106 1.79 0.35 4.40
CA VAL A 106 2.82 -0.28 3.55
C VAL A 106 2.49 -0.12 2.08
N HIS A 107 3.43 0.50 1.35
CA HIS A 107 3.46 0.47 -0.11
C HIS A 107 4.08 -0.86 -0.55
N ALA A 108 3.25 -1.76 -1.07
CA ALA A 108 3.62 -3.16 -1.30
C ALA A 108 3.82 -3.45 -2.79
N GLU A 109 5.04 -3.20 -3.29
CA GLU A 109 5.54 -3.75 -4.56
C GLU A 109 6.93 -4.36 -4.29
N ASN A 110 7.31 -5.42 -5.01
CA ASN A 110 8.64 -6.02 -4.86
C ASN A 110 9.72 -5.10 -5.46
N GLY A 111 10.44 -4.35 -4.62
CA GLY A 111 11.42 -3.35 -5.05
C GLY A 111 12.61 -3.86 -5.85
N GLU A 112 13.05 -5.09 -5.62
CA GLU A 112 14.14 -5.69 -6.38
C GLU A 112 13.69 -6.00 -7.82
N LEU A 113 12.52 -6.63 -7.96
CA LEU A 113 11.96 -6.96 -9.28
C LEU A 113 11.52 -5.71 -10.04
N VAL A 114 11.00 -4.68 -9.36
CA VAL A 114 10.75 -3.37 -9.96
C VAL A 114 12.02 -2.79 -10.58
N ALA A 115 13.16 -2.86 -9.86
CA ALA A 115 14.41 -2.27 -10.32
C ALA A 115 14.96 -3.02 -11.55
N GLU A 116 14.94 -4.35 -11.53
CA GLU A 116 15.35 -5.16 -12.68
C GLU A 116 14.41 -4.99 -13.87
N GLY A 117 13.08 -5.00 -13.66
CA GLY A 117 12.11 -4.79 -14.73
C GLY A 117 12.20 -3.41 -15.38
N ALA A 118 12.52 -2.37 -14.60
CA ALA A 118 12.74 -1.03 -15.15
C ALA A 118 14.01 -0.96 -16.00
N LYS A 119 15.09 -1.61 -15.55
CA LYS A 119 16.33 -1.73 -16.31
C LYS A 119 16.11 -2.51 -17.61
N GLU A 120 15.44 -3.65 -17.56
CA GLU A 120 15.13 -4.48 -18.72
C GLU A 120 14.29 -3.70 -19.76
N ALA A 121 13.24 -3.00 -19.33
CA ALA A 121 12.43 -2.18 -20.23
C ALA A 121 13.27 -1.12 -20.97
N LEU A 122 14.16 -0.43 -20.25
CA LEU A 122 15.07 0.56 -20.85
C LEU A 122 16.09 -0.08 -21.81
N GLU A 123 16.65 -1.26 -21.47
CA GLU A 123 17.56 -2.01 -22.34
C GLU A 123 16.88 -2.47 -23.65
N LEU A 124 15.58 -2.73 -23.61
CA LEU A 124 14.75 -3.01 -24.79
C LEU A 124 14.37 -1.75 -25.58
N GLY A 125 14.81 -0.57 -25.15
CA GLY A 125 14.51 0.72 -25.80
C GLY A 125 13.14 1.29 -25.46
N ILE A 126 12.44 0.75 -24.46
CA ILE A 126 11.14 1.25 -23.99
C ILE A 126 11.39 2.38 -22.99
N THR A 127 11.30 3.62 -23.47
CA THR A 127 11.57 4.83 -22.68
C THR A 127 10.33 5.65 -22.37
N GLY A 128 9.19 5.34 -22.99
CA GLY A 128 7.92 6.04 -22.80
C GLY A 128 7.18 5.62 -21.52
N PRO A 129 6.12 6.35 -21.13
CA PRO A 129 5.35 6.08 -19.90
C PRO A 129 4.80 4.65 -19.78
N GLU A 130 4.54 3.96 -20.90
CA GLU A 130 4.16 2.55 -20.95
C GLU A 130 5.18 1.61 -20.30
N GLY A 131 6.45 2.01 -20.25
CA GLY A 131 7.49 1.29 -19.53
C GLY A 131 7.19 1.12 -18.04
N LEU A 132 6.38 2.00 -17.44
CA LEU A 132 5.98 1.92 -16.04
C LEU A 132 5.08 0.71 -15.74
N ASP A 133 4.09 0.44 -16.60
CA ASP A 133 3.19 -0.72 -16.45
C ASP A 133 3.96 -2.01 -16.76
N ILE A 134 4.77 -2.01 -17.82
CA ILE A 134 5.57 -3.15 -18.26
C ILE A 134 6.59 -3.57 -17.20
N SER A 135 7.29 -2.62 -16.58
CA SER A 135 8.34 -2.90 -15.59
C SER A 135 7.80 -3.33 -14.21
N ARG A 136 6.51 -3.16 -13.95
CA ARG A 136 5.89 -3.36 -12.63
C ARG A 136 4.53 -4.08 -12.75
N PRO A 137 4.47 -5.28 -13.35
CA PRO A 137 3.21 -6.00 -13.52
C PRO A 137 2.58 -6.34 -12.16
N GLU A 138 1.27 -6.60 -12.14
CA GLU A 138 0.51 -6.70 -10.88
C GLU A 138 0.95 -7.83 -9.94
N GLU A 139 1.63 -8.85 -10.45
CA GLU A 139 2.20 -9.92 -9.62
C GLU A 139 3.27 -9.42 -8.62
N LEU A 140 3.99 -8.35 -8.93
CA LEU A 140 4.96 -7.72 -8.02
C LEU A 140 4.27 -7.03 -6.84
N GLU A 141 3.09 -6.47 -7.06
CA GLU A 141 2.24 -5.90 -6.00
C GLU A 141 1.62 -7.03 -5.15
N ALA A 142 1.13 -8.08 -5.82
CA ALA A 142 0.53 -9.24 -5.17
C ALA A 142 1.52 -9.97 -4.24
N GLU A 143 2.73 -10.27 -4.71
CA GLU A 143 3.79 -10.90 -3.93
C GLU A 143 4.12 -10.09 -2.67
N ALA A 144 4.42 -8.80 -2.84
CA ALA A 144 4.77 -7.93 -1.74
C ALA A 144 3.62 -7.76 -0.75
N THR A 145 2.38 -7.70 -1.23
CA THR A 145 1.17 -7.68 -0.40
C THR A 145 1.07 -8.92 0.48
N GLN A 146 1.24 -10.11 -0.10
CA GLN A 146 1.24 -11.37 0.66
C GLN A 146 2.39 -11.42 1.68
N ARG A 147 3.58 -10.95 1.30
CA ARG A 147 4.76 -10.92 2.17
C ARG A 147 4.56 -9.96 3.36
N ALA A 148 4.08 -8.74 3.13
CA ALA A 148 3.75 -7.79 4.19
C ALA A 148 2.72 -8.36 5.17
N ILE A 149 1.64 -8.96 4.66
CA ILE A 149 0.60 -9.62 5.46
C ILE A 149 1.20 -10.76 6.32
N THR A 150 2.13 -11.52 5.74
CA THR A 150 2.78 -12.62 6.44
C THR A 150 3.65 -12.10 7.59
N ILE A 151 4.48 -11.09 7.36
CA ILE A 151 5.32 -10.46 8.38
C ILE A 151 4.46 -9.82 9.48
N ALA A 152 3.40 -9.09 9.13
CA ALA A 152 2.47 -8.49 10.09
C ALA A 152 1.77 -9.53 10.97
N ASN A 153 1.31 -10.64 10.37
CA ASN A 153 0.69 -11.73 11.11
C ASN A 153 1.67 -12.44 12.05
N ARG A 154 2.95 -12.60 11.64
CA ARG A 154 4.02 -13.16 12.49
C ARG A 154 4.40 -12.26 13.66
N THR A 155 4.35 -10.95 13.47
CA THR A 155 4.63 -9.95 14.52
C THR A 155 3.41 -9.60 15.37
N HIS A 156 2.22 -10.09 15.01
CA HIS A 156 0.94 -9.74 15.62
C HIS A 156 0.62 -8.25 15.57
N CYS A 157 1.09 -7.57 14.52
CA CYS A 157 0.82 -6.17 14.23
C CYS A 157 -0.40 -6.05 13.28
N PRO A 158 -1.29 -5.06 13.44
CA PRO A 158 -2.22 -4.72 12.37
C PRO A 158 -1.46 -4.23 11.14
N LEU A 159 -2.08 -4.28 9.97
CA LEU A 159 -1.47 -3.79 8.73
C LEU A 159 -2.45 -2.92 7.93
N TYR A 160 -1.96 -1.84 7.35
CA TYR A 160 -2.69 -1.02 6.39
C TYR A 160 -1.95 -1.05 5.05
N LEU A 161 -2.56 -1.57 4.00
CA LEU A 161 -1.98 -1.59 2.65
C LEU A 161 -2.46 -0.37 1.89
N VAL A 162 -1.53 0.50 1.47
CA VAL A 162 -1.84 1.71 0.72
C VAL A 162 -1.84 1.43 -0.78
N ASN A 163 -2.59 2.25 -1.52
CA ASN A 163 -2.58 2.30 -2.98
C ASN A 163 -2.82 0.93 -3.69
N VAL A 164 -3.67 0.06 -3.13
CA VAL A 164 -4.05 -1.21 -3.76
C VAL A 164 -4.58 -0.93 -5.17
N SER A 165 -3.86 -1.39 -6.20
CA SER A 165 -4.11 -1.04 -7.60
C SER A 165 -4.58 -2.20 -8.47
N SER A 166 -4.35 -3.44 -8.05
CA SER A 166 -4.66 -4.63 -8.84
C SER A 166 -5.69 -5.57 -8.21
N LYS A 167 -6.30 -6.40 -9.06
CA LYS A 167 -7.18 -7.48 -8.60
C LYS A 167 -6.41 -8.51 -7.80
N SER A 168 -5.22 -8.88 -8.26
CA SER A 168 -4.36 -9.87 -7.59
C SER A 168 -4.01 -9.48 -6.15
N ALA A 169 -3.66 -8.22 -5.90
CA ALA A 169 -3.46 -7.73 -4.52
C ALA A 169 -4.78 -7.71 -3.72
N GLY A 170 -5.89 -7.32 -4.35
CA GLY A 170 -7.23 -7.38 -3.77
C GLY A 170 -7.65 -8.79 -3.31
N ASP A 171 -7.37 -9.82 -4.11
CA ASP A 171 -7.68 -11.22 -3.80
C ASP A 171 -6.88 -11.75 -2.61
N ILE A 172 -5.61 -11.35 -2.53
CA ILE A 172 -4.75 -11.67 -1.40
C ILE A 172 -5.28 -11.04 -0.11
N ILE A 173 -5.72 -9.77 -0.18
CA ILE A 173 -6.36 -9.08 0.94
C ILE A 173 -7.63 -9.81 1.37
N ALA A 174 -8.50 -10.17 0.41
CA ALA A 174 -9.74 -10.90 0.68
C ALA A 174 -9.46 -12.23 1.38
N SER A 175 -8.54 -13.04 0.83
CA SER A 175 -8.12 -14.32 1.39
C SER A 175 -7.53 -14.18 2.80
N ALA A 176 -6.68 -13.19 3.02
CA ALA A 176 -6.09 -12.91 4.33
C ALA A 176 -7.14 -12.50 5.36
N ARG A 177 -8.14 -11.69 4.97
CA ARG A 177 -9.27 -11.30 5.84
C ARG A 177 -10.14 -12.51 6.19
N MET A 178 -10.43 -13.41 5.24
CA MET A 178 -11.14 -14.66 5.50
C MET A 178 -10.43 -15.55 6.52
N GLN A 179 -9.09 -15.52 6.57
CA GLN A 179 -8.27 -16.22 7.57
C GLN A 179 -8.23 -15.51 8.94
N GLY A 180 -8.97 -14.40 9.12
CA GLY A 180 -9.00 -13.64 10.37
C GLY A 180 -7.73 -12.83 10.65
N LYS A 181 -6.89 -12.58 9.64
CA LYS A 181 -5.75 -11.67 9.77
C LYS A 181 -6.24 -10.23 9.96
N VAL A 182 -5.48 -9.43 10.69
CA VAL A 182 -5.86 -8.05 11.00
C VAL A 182 -5.19 -7.11 10.00
N LEU A 183 -5.88 -6.84 8.90
CA LEU A 183 -5.44 -5.90 7.89
C LEU A 183 -6.57 -5.02 7.37
N TYR A 184 -6.19 -3.88 6.82
CA TYR A 184 -7.04 -2.91 6.15
C TYR A 184 -6.43 -2.57 4.80
N GLY A 185 -7.29 -2.34 3.82
CA GLY A 185 -6.88 -1.91 2.48
C GLY A 185 -7.29 -0.46 2.22
N GLU A 186 -6.42 0.27 1.54
CA GLU A 186 -6.73 1.54 0.89
C GLU A 186 -6.43 1.42 -0.59
N THR A 187 -7.35 1.95 -1.40
CA THR A 187 -7.12 2.18 -2.83
C THR A 187 -7.28 3.68 -3.12
N THR A 188 -6.92 4.11 -4.33
CA THR A 188 -7.00 5.52 -4.72
C THR A 188 -8.16 5.77 -5.66
N LEU A 189 -8.56 7.03 -5.78
CA LEU A 189 -9.47 7.51 -6.81
C LEU A 189 -9.04 7.01 -8.20
N ALA A 190 -7.76 7.16 -8.55
CA ALA A 190 -7.26 6.79 -9.86
C ALA A 190 -7.41 5.28 -10.11
N HIS A 191 -6.98 4.43 -9.18
CA HIS A 191 -7.05 2.97 -9.33
C HIS A 191 -8.48 2.42 -9.40
N THR A 192 -9.42 3.06 -8.69
CA THR A 192 -10.82 2.62 -8.66
C THR A 192 -11.66 3.10 -9.84
N THR A 193 -11.12 3.98 -10.69
CA THR A 193 -11.93 4.64 -11.72
C THR A 193 -11.28 4.70 -13.10
N LEU A 194 -9.95 4.49 -13.19
CA LEU A 194 -9.16 4.54 -14.41
C LEU A 194 -8.37 3.24 -14.60
N ASN A 195 -8.10 2.88 -15.85
CA ASN A 195 -7.22 1.77 -16.19
C ASN A 195 -5.90 2.29 -16.82
N GLY A 196 -4.97 1.39 -17.09
CA GLY A 196 -3.64 1.69 -17.62
C GLY A 196 -3.58 2.05 -19.10
N SER A 197 -4.70 2.07 -19.84
CA SER A 197 -4.65 2.35 -21.29
C SER A 197 -4.10 3.73 -21.60
N SER A 198 -4.23 4.68 -20.67
CA SER A 198 -3.68 6.04 -20.82
C SER A 198 -2.15 6.05 -20.97
N TYR A 199 -1.43 5.05 -20.46
CA TYR A 199 0.03 4.96 -20.63
C TYR A 199 0.45 4.74 -22.08
N TYR A 200 -0.44 4.19 -22.91
CA TYR A 200 -0.20 3.88 -24.32
C TYR A 200 -0.80 4.97 -25.24
N HIS A 201 -1.21 6.10 -24.68
CA HIS A 201 -1.73 7.21 -25.46
C HIS A 201 -0.62 7.81 -26.35
N PRO A 202 -0.89 8.12 -27.64
CA PRO A 202 0.14 8.62 -28.57
C PRO A 202 0.72 9.98 -28.19
N ASP A 203 -0.04 10.82 -27.49
CA ASP A 203 0.52 12.02 -26.84
C ASP A 203 1.21 11.65 -25.53
N TRP A 204 2.53 11.86 -25.50
CA TRP A 204 3.39 11.61 -24.35
C TRP A 204 2.94 12.38 -23.10
N SER A 205 2.45 13.62 -23.25
CA SER A 205 2.06 14.45 -22.10
C SER A 205 0.85 13.87 -21.39
N HIS A 206 -0.16 13.44 -22.16
CA HIS A 206 -1.31 12.71 -21.64
C HIS A 206 -0.88 11.42 -20.92
N ALA A 207 0.00 10.61 -21.52
CA ALA A 207 0.45 9.36 -20.93
C ALA A 207 1.23 9.60 -19.63
N ALA A 208 2.16 10.56 -19.61
CA ALA A 208 2.96 10.91 -18.45
C ALA A 208 2.14 11.49 -17.29
N ALA A 209 1.01 12.15 -17.57
CA ALA A 209 0.11 12.67 -16.54
C ALA A 209 -0.47 11.56 -15.63
N HIS A 210 -0.63 10.33 -16.14
CA HIS A 210 -1.17 9.19 -15.40
C HIS A 210 -0.11 8.40 -14.61
N VAL A 211 1.17 8.77 -14.73
CA VAL A 211 2.28 8.05 -14.08
C VAL A 211 2.19 8.16 -12.57
N THR A 212 1.92 7.02 -11.91
CA THR A 212 1.83 6.84 -10.46
C THR A 212 2.30 5.44 -10.07
N ALA A 213 2.54 5.20 -8.78
CA ALA A 213 3.02 3.91 -8.28
C ALA A 213 2.13 3.43 -7.11
N PRO A 214 1.70 2.15 -7.09
CA PRO A 214 1.76 1.19 -8.20
C PRO A 214 1.03 1.73 -9.45
N PRO A 215 1.31 1.24 -10.68
CA PRO A 215 0.69 1.79 -11.88
C PRO A 215 -0.80 1.43 -11.99
N LEU A 216 -1.53 2.21 -12.79
CA LEU A 216 -2.88 1.85 -13.25
C LEU A 216 -2.79 0.57 -14.10
N ARG A 217 -3.69 -0.40 -13.87
CA ARG A 217 -3.62 -1.70 -14.54
C ARG A 217 -4.32 -1.70 -15.90
N LEU A 218 -3.73 -2.34 -16.90
CA LEU A 218 -4.30 -2.45 -18.26
C LEU A 218 -5.66 -3.14 -18.33
N ASP A 219 -5.93 -4.12 -17.45
CA ASP A 219 -7.23 -4.79 -17.41
C ASP A 219 -8.34 -3.78 -17.09
N ALA A 220 -9.17 -3.52 -18.10
CA ALA A 220 -10.26 -2.55 -18.05
C ALA A 220 -11.32 -2.85 -16.98
N SER A 221 -11.37 -4.07 -16.45
CA SER A 221 -12.29 -4.46 -15.39
C SER A 221 -11.71 -4.27 -13.98
N THR A 222 -10.43 -3.90 -13.84
CA THR A 222 -9.78 -3.63 -12.54
C THR A 222 -10.48 -2.52 -11.73
N PRO A 223 -10.82 -1.35 -12.31
CA PRO A 223 -11.51 -0.29 -11.57
C PRO A 223 -12.84 -0.76 -10.95
N ASN A 224 -13.66 -1.45 -11.74
CA ASN A 224 -14.94 -2.01 -11.31
C ASN A 224 -14.77 -3.07 -10.23
N TYR A 225 -13.70 -3.88 -10.31
CA TYR A 225 -13.37 -4.88 -9.31
C TYR A 225 -13.00 -4.22 -7.97
N LEU A 226 -12.08 -3.25 -7.98
CA LEU A 226 -11.67 -2.51 -6.78
C LEU A 226 -12.84 -1.74 -6.15
N MET A 227 -13.73 -1.16 -6.95
CA MET A 227 -14.97 -0.54 -6.47
C MET A 227 -15.88 -1.57 -5.75
N SER A 228 -15.94 -2.80 -6.25
CA SER A 228 -16.69 -3.88 -5.60
C SER A 228 -16.03 -4.33 -4.29
N LEU A 229 -14.69 -4.31 -4.22
CA LEU A 229 -13.95 -4.57 -2.98
C LEU A 229 -14.12 -3.46 -1.94
N LEU A 230 -14.31 -2.21 -2.37
CA LEU A 230 -14.71 -1.12 -1.48
C LEU A 230 -16.12 -1.35 -0.95
N ALA A 231 -17.07 -1.65 -1.84
CA ALA A 231 -18.47 -1.87 -1.48
C ALA A 231 -18.68 -3.04 -0.50
N ASN A 232 -17.83 -4.07 -0.56
CA ASN A 232 -17.91 -5.25 0.30
C ASN A 232 -16.99 -5.21 1.53
N ASP A 233 -16.34 -4.06 1.82
CA ASP A 233 -15.41 -3.85 2.95
C ASP A 233 -14.15 -4.74 2.94
N THR A 234 -13.77 -5.31 1.79
CA THR A 234 -12.44 -5.93 1.61
C THR A 234 -11.36 -4.86 1.61
N ILE A 235 -11.60 -3.77 0.88
CA ILE A 235 -10.84 -2.51 0.93
C ILE A 235 -11.72 -1.51 1.70
N ASN A 236 -11.12 -0.76 2.62
CA ASN A 236 -11.87 -0.03 3.64
C ASN A 236 -11.93 1.48 3.38
N VAL A 237 -10.96 2.03 2.67
CA VAL A 237 -10.80 3.47 2.46
C VAL A 237 -10.47 3.76 1.00
N VAL A 238 -11.04 4.84 0.46
CA VAL A 238 -10.60 5.44 -0.80
C VAL A 238 -9.94 6.80 -0.55
N SER A 239 -8.68 6.93 -0.95
CA SER A 239 -7.88 8.14 -0.88
C SER A 239 -7.67 8.75 -2.27
N SER A 240 -6.98 9.89 -2.36
CA SER A 240 -6.63 10.49 -3.65
C SER A 240 -5.16 10.29 -4.04
N ASP A 241 -4.30 9.91 -3.10
CA ASP A 241 -2.82 9.97 -3.22
C ASP A 241 -2.33 11.23 -3.96
N HIS A 242 -2.83 12.39 -3.53
CA HIS A 242 -2.73 13.62 -4.30
C HIS A 242 -1.30 14.18 -4.26
N ARG A 243 -0.61 14.08 -5.40
CA ARG A 243 0.76 14.58 -5.59
C ARG A 243 0.91 15.15 -7.01
N PRO A 244 0.36 16.35 -7.27
CA PRO A 244 0.32 16.90 -8.61
C PRO A 244 1.71 17.35 -9.06
N PHE A 245 2.04 17.03 -10.30
CA PHE A 245 3.15 17.60 -11.05
C PHE A 245 2.61 18.20 -12.34
N SER A 246 3.14 19.35 -12.73
CA SER A 246 2.88 19.92 -14.06
C SER A 246 3.47 19.03 -15.16
N THR A 247 2.96 19.16 -16.37
CA THR A 247 3.51 18.49 -17.56
C THR A 247 5.00 18.79 -17.74
N LYS A 248 5.42 20.03 -17.43
CA LYS A 248 6.85 20.43 -17.45
C LYS A 248 7.70 19.65 -16.44
N GLN A 249 7.18 19.39 -15.25
CA GLN A 249 7.88 18.57 -14.25
C GLN A 249 7.88 17.10 -14.65
N LYS A 250 6.77 16.60 -15.21
CA LYS A 250 6.71 15.23 -15.75
C LYS A 250 7.75 15.03 -16.86
N ALA A 251 7.96 16.03 -17.71
CA ALA A 251 8.91 16.01 -18.83
C ALA A 251 10.39 15.81 -18.46
N ILE A 252 10.74 15.82 -17.17
CA ILE A 252 12.07 15.37 -16.69
C ILE A 252 12.37 13.94 -17.19
N GLY A 253 11.34 13.09 -17.31
CA GLY A 253 11.46 11.72 -17.81
C GLY A 253 11.03 11.51 -19.26
N LYS A 254 11.06 12.55 -20.11
CA LYS A 254 10.64 12.44 -21.53
C LYS A 254 11.38 11.38 -22.36
N GLU A 255 12.62 11.07 -21.97
CA GLU A 255 13.52 10.10 -22.63
C GLU A 255 13.79 8.88 -21.74
N ASP A 256 13.18 8.83 -20.56
CA ASP A 256 13.42 7.81 -19.54
C ASP A 256 12.27 7.82 -18.53
N PHE A 257 11.33 6.88 -18.66
CA PHE A 257 10.14 6.82 -17.83
C PHE A 257 10.45 6.69 -16.33
N THR A 258 11.62 6.15 -15.95
CA THR A 258 12.02 5.99 -14.55
C THR A 258 12.27 7.33 -13.85
N LYS A 259 12.48 8.40 -14.62
CA LYS A 259 12.67 9.78 -14.15
C LYS A 259 11.38 10.60 -14.15
N ILE A 260 10.26 10.04 -14.63
CA ILE A 260 8.97 10.73 -14.55
C ILE A 260 8.53 10.74 -13.07
N PRO A 261 8.33 11.91 -12.43
CA PRO A 261 7.90 11.95 -11.05
C PRO A 261 6.52 11.28 -10.89
N HIS A 262 6.43 10.25 -10.05
CA HIS A 262 5.18 9.54 -9.78
C HIS A 262 4.20 10.44 -9.02
N GLY A 263 2.96 10.55 -9.45
CA GLY A 263 1.95 11.30 -8.72
C GLY A 263 0.88 11.87 -9.62
N VAL A 264 -0.33 11.95 -9.08
CA VAL A 264 -1.55 12.31 -9.79
C VAL A 264 -2.41 13.30 -8.98
N THR A 265 -3.36 13.93 -9.66
CA THR A 265 -4.38 14.79 -9.05
C THR A 265 -5.57 13.97 -8.55
N GLY A 266 -6.44 14.57 -7.73
CA GLY A 266 -7.63 13.85 -7.25
C GLY A 266 -8.22 14.31 -5.92
N VAL A 267 -7.56 15.21 -5.17
CA VAL A 267 -8.08 15.64 -3.86
C VAL A 267 -9.43 16.35 -3.96
N GLN A 268 -9.67 17.07 -5.06
CA GLN A 268 -10.93 17.77 -5.33
C GLN A 268 -12.00 16.84 -5.94
N ASP A 269 -11.56 15.82 -6.69
CA ASP A 269 -12.45 14.97 -7.49
C ASP A 269 -12.90 13.71 -6.77
N ARG A 270 -12.20 13.31 -5.71
CA ARG A 270 -12.41 12.05 -4.99
C ARG A 270 -13.87 11.80 -4.61
N MET A 271 -14.53 12.75 -3.93
CA MET A 271 -15.90 12.54 -3.47
C MET A 271 -16.87 12.36 -4.66
N THR A 272 -16.83 13.26 -5.64
CA THR A 272 -17.78 13.29 -6.76
C THR A 272 -17.57 12.13 -7.72
N VAL A 273 -16.33 11.76 -8.04
CA VAL A 273 -16.09 10.63 -8.95
C VAL A 273 -16.42 9.29 -8.28
N ILE A 274 -16.13 9.12 -6.98
CA ILE A 274 -16.53 7.91 -6.26
C ILE A 274 -18.05 7.84 -6.10
N TRP A 275 -18.74 8.97 -5.93
CA TRP A 275 -20.20 9.00 -5.96
C TRP A 275 -20.75 8.52 -7.32
N GLU A 276 -20.24 9.08 -8.42
CA GLU A 276 -20.65 8.70 -9.78
C GLU A 276 -20.39 7.22 -10.08
N LYS A 277 -19.18 6.73 -9.81
CA LYS A 277 -18.80 5.35 -10.15
C LYS A 277 -19.30 4.30 -9.15
N GLY A 278 -19.45 4.68 -7.89
CA GLY A 278 -19.84 3.80 -6.79
C GLY A 278 -21.34 3.81 -6.53
N VAL A 279 -21.90 4.98 -6.20
CA VAL A 279 -23.31 5.12 -5.78
C VAL A 279 -24.24 5.11 -6.99
N VAL A 280 -24.05 6.03 -7.93
CA VAL A 280 -24.86 6.08 -9.17
C VAL A 280 -24.66 4.81 -10.00
N GLY A 281 -23.42 4.29 -10.04
CA GLY A 281 -23.09 3.01 -10.65
C GLY A 281 -23.70 1.77 -9.97
N GLY A 282 -24.41 1.92 -8.85
CA GLY A 282 -25.10 0.84 -8.14
C GLY A 282 -24.16 -0.19 -7.50
N LYS A 283 -22.90 0.16 -7.26
CA LYS A 283 -21.92 -0.72 -6.58
C LYS A 283 -22.05 -0.64 -5.06
N MET A 284 -22.40 0.54 -4.54
CA MET A 284 -22.58 0.79 -3.12
C MET A 284 -23.73 1.76 -2.88
N ASP A 285 -24.29 1.78 -1.68
CA ASP A 285 -25.24 2.82 -1.27
C ASP A 285 -24.52 4.06 -0.70
N GLU A 286 -25.28 5.10 -0.41
CA GLU A 286 -24.80 6.34 0.19
C GLU A 286 -24.17 6.16 1.59
N ASN A 287 -24.60 5.14 2.34
CA ASN A 287 -24.04 4.86 3.67
C ASN A 287 -22.65 4.24 3.58
N CYS A 288 -22.45 3.31 2.65
CA CYS A 288 -21.16 2.73 2.32
C CYS A 288 -20.22 3.81 1.75
N PHE A 289 -20.73 4.72 0.90
CA PHE A 289 -19.98 5.88 0.44
C PHE A 289 -19.43 6.73 1.60
N VAL A 290 -20.27 7.05 2.60
CA VAL A 290 -19.81 7.76 3.81
C VAL A 290 -18.74 6.96 4.55
N ALA A 291 -18.90 5.63 4.64
CA ALA A 291 -17.94 4.76 5.33
C ALA A 291 -16.56 4.80 4.68
N VAL A 292 -16.47 4.59 3.36
CA VAL A 292 -15.18 4.50 2.64
C VAL A 292 -14.50 5.85 2.43
N THR A 293 -15.27 6.95 2.49
CA THR A 293 -14.73 8.31 2.28
C THR A 293 -14.40 9.05 3.57
N SER A 294 -14.94 8.62 4.72
CA SER A 294 -14.72 9.29 6.01
C SER A 294 -14.72 8.37 7.23
N SER A 295 -15.80 7.63 7.52
CA SER A 295 -15.97 6.96 8.82
C SER A 295 -14.92 5.89 9.08
N ASN A 296 -14.53 5.12 8.07
CA ASN A 296 -13.52 4.07 8.22
C ASN A 296 -12.14 4.64 8.50
N ALA A 297 -11.72 5.69 7.77
CA ALA A 297 -10.48 6.40 8.04
C ALA A 297 -10.46 6.97 9.48
N ALA A 298 -11.56 7.60 9.91
CA ALA A 298 -11.68 8.11 11.27
C ALA A 298 -11.59 7.00 12.34
N LYS A 299 -12.15 5.80 12.10
CA LYS A 299 -12.03 4.66 13.03
C LYS A 299 -10.61 4.11 13.06
N ILE A 300 -10.00 3.88 11.88
CA ILE A 300 -8.66 3.31 11.75
C ILE A 300 -7.63 4.21 12.42
N PHE A 301 -7.67 5.51 12.14
CA PHE A 301 -6.71 6.49 12.66
C PHE A 301 -7.14 7.14 14.00
N ASN A 302 -8.19 6.62 14.65
CA ASN A 302 -8.59 6.96 16.02
C ASN A 302 -9.16 8.38 16.24
N LEU A 303 -9.96 8.87 15.30
CA LEU A 303 -10.71 10.13 15.37
C LEU A 303 -12.24 9.94 15.40
N TYR A 304 -12.76 8.72 15.33
CA TYR A 304 -14.19 8.46 15.40
C TYR A 304 -14.71 8.49 16.86
N PRO A 305 -15.89 9.09 17.16
CA PRO A 305 -16.82 9.77 16.26
C PRO A 305 -16.58 11.28 16.13
N LYS A 306 -15.47 11.82 16.68
CA LYS A 306 -15.13 13.25 16.56
C LYS A 306 -15.11 13.70 15.09
N LYS A 307 -14.64 12.85 14.17
CA LYS A 307 -14.78 13.00 12.73
C LYS A 307 -15.47 11.80 12.09
N GLY A 308 -16.01 11.99 10.89
CA GLY A 308 -16.61 10.93 10.09
C GLY A 308 -17.99 10.45 10.58
N ARG A 309 -18.71 11.25 11.37
CA ARG A 309 -20.11 11.00 11.77
C ARG A 309 -20.86 12.28 12.12
N ILE A 310 -22.12 12.39 11.72
CA ILE A 310 -23.04 13.44 12.16
C ILE A 310 -23.77 13.01 13.43
N VAL A 311 -23.30 13.47 14.59
CA VAL A 311 -23.92 13.26 15.91
C VAL A 311 -23.58 14.42 16.85
N PRO A 312 -24.40 14.71 17.88
CA PRO A 312 -24.03 15.67 18.90
C PRO A 312 -22.66 15.38 19.52
N GLY A 313 -21.80 16.40 19.61
CA GLY A 313 -20.44 16.30 20.14
C GLY A 313 -19.33 15.98 19.13
N ALA A 314 -19.67 15.63 17.88
CA ALA A 314 -18.69 15.55 16.79
C ALA A 314 -18.25 16.94 16.32
N ASP A 315 -17.09 17.02 15.65
CA ASP A 315 -16.64 18.24 14.98
C ASP A 315 -17.64 18.58 13.86
N ALA A 316 -17.96 19.86 13.70
CA ALA A 316 -18.84 20.36 12.65
C ALA A 316 -18.11 20.46 11.30
N ASP A 317 -17.64 19.31 10.82
CA ASP A 317 -17.04 19.08 9.51
C ASP A 317 -18.08 18.38 8.64
N ILE A 318 -18.88 19.16 7.91
CA ILE A 318 -20.13 18.71 7.28
C ILE A 318 -20.14 19.13 5.82
N VAL A 319 -20.66 18.26 4.95
CA VAL A 319 -20.90 18.58 3.55
C VAL A 319 -22.40 18.46 3.27
N VAL A 320 -22.99 19.53 2.73
CA VAL A 320 -24.32 19.47 2.12
C VAL A 320 -24.11 18.99 0.69
N TRP A 321 -24.55 17.76 0.44
CA TRP A 321 -24.33 17.05 -0.81
C TRP A 321 -25.62 17.01 -1.64
N ASP A 322 -25.56 17.46 -2.89
CA ASP A 322 -26.67 17.34 -3.82
C ASP A 322 -26.43 16.13 -4.74
N PRO A 323 -27.21 15.05 -4.58
CA PRO A 323 -27.05 13.83 -5.37
C PRO A 323 -27.56 13.96 -6.82
N GLU A 324 -28.39 14.96 -7.12
CA GLU A 324 -29.00 15.19 -8.43
C GLU A 324 -28.25 16.24 -9.25
N ALA A 325 -27.56 17.18 -8.59
CA ALA A 325 -26.68 18.13 -9.26
C ALA A 325 -25.59 17.40 -10.07
N THR A 326 -25.28 17.95 -11.24
CA THR A 326 -24.23 17.43 -12.11
C THR A 326 -23.14 18.43 -12.37
N ARG A 327 -21.89 17.97 -12.41
CA ARG A 327 -20.73 18.74 -12.88
C ARG A 327 -19.98 17.99 -13.97
N ILE A 328 -19.35 18.72 -14.88
CA ILE A 328 -18.38 18.15 -15.82
C ILE A 328 -17.00 18.53 -15.29
N ILE A 329 -16.16 17.53 -15.00
CA ILE A 329 -14.81 17.76 -14.50
C ILE A 329 -13.95 18.34 -15.62
N SER A 330 -13.25 19.43 -15.34
CA SER A 330 -12.30 20.01 -16.28
C SER A 330 -11.16 20.74 -15.57
N VAL A 331 -9.95 20.61 -16.10
CA VAL A 331 -8.76 21.39 -15.71
C VAL A 331 -9.02 22.90 -15.72
N SER A 332 -9.90 23.39 -16.60
CA SER A 332 -10.24 24.80 -16.70
C SER A 332 -11.03 25.35 -15.51
N THR A 333 -11.68 24.47 -14.74
CA THR A 333 -12.55 24.82 -13.59
C THR A 333 -12.01 24.31 -12.26
N GLN A 334 -10.96 23.48 -12.28
CA GLN A 334 -10.40 22.92 -11.06
C GLN A 334 -9.64 23.98 -10.26
N VAL A 335 -9.58 23.77 -8.95
CA VAL A 335 -8.79 24.58 -8.02
C VAL A 335 -7.62 23.80 -7.41
N GLN A 336 -7.56 22.47 -7.66
CA GLN A 336 -6.37 21.67 -7.38
C GLN A 336 -5.22 22.02 -8.33
N GLY A 337 -3.99 21.73 -7.90
CA GLY A 337 -2.81 21.95 -8.75
C GLY A 337 -2.71 20.94 -9.90
N GLY A 338 -1.82 21.21 -10.84
CA GLY A 338 -1.65 20.42 -12.07
C GLY A 338 -2.30 21.08 -13.27
N ASP A 339 -1.73 20.85 -14.46
CA ASP A 339 -2.19 21.34 -15.76
C ASP A 339 -2.93 20.27 -16.58
N VAL A 340 -3.18 19.11 -15.97
CA VAL A 340 -4.00 18.01 -16.50
C VAL A 340 -4.92 17.50 -15.39
N ASN A 341 -6.17 17.18 -15.74
CA ASN A 341 -7.08 16.43 -14.87
C ASN A 341 -7.28 15.02 -15.47
N LEU A 342 -7.19 13.98 -14.63
CA LEU A 342 -7.33 12.59 -15.10
C LEU A 342 -8.76 12.20 -15.47
N HIS A 343 -9.74 12.97 -15.01
CA HIS A 343 -11.17 12.76 -15.25
C HIS A 343 -11.74 13.87 -16.15
N GLU A 344 -10.91 14.45 -17.03
CA GLU A 344 -11.32 15.51 -17.96
C GLU A 344 -12.57 15.10 -18.77
N ASN A 345 -13.55 15.99 -18.85
CA ASN A 345 -14.84 15.80 -19.52
C ASN A 345 -15.75 14.70 -18.93
N VAL A 346 -15.40 14.13 -17.78
CA VAL A 346 -16.29 13.18 -17.09
C VAL A 346 -17.43 13.97 -16.45
N ARG A 347 -18.66 13.65 -16.86
CA ARG A 347 -19.88 14.11 -16.18
C ARG A 347 -20.10 13.27 -14.93
N CYS A 348 -20.29 13.92 -13.80
CA CYS A 348 -20.59 13.27 -12.53
C CYS A 348 -21.82 13.90 -11.89
N HIS A 349 -22.68 13.06 -11.31
CA HIS A 349 -23.69 13.45 -10.34
C HIS A 349 -23.05 13.51 -8.94
N GLY A 350 -23.73 14.14 -7.99
CA GLY A 350 -23.20 14.27 -6.64
C GLY A 350 -22.18 15.39 -6.56
N VAL A 351 -22.62 16.57 -6.12
CA VAL A 351 -21.78 17.76 -5.99
C VAL A 351 -21.88 18.31 -4.57
N PRO A 352 -20.76 18.72 -3.95
CA PRO A 352 -20.82 19.46 -2.69
C PRO A 352 -21.43 20.84 -2.98
N LEU A 353 -22.60 21.14 -2.41
CA LEU A 353 -23.20 22.48 -2.48
C LEU A 353 -22.56 23.39 -1.44
N VAL A 354 -22.44 22.88 -0.21
CA VAL A 354 -21.87 23.60 0.93
C VAL A 354 -20.85 22.70 1.62
N THR A 355 -19.67 23.23 1.90
CA THR A 355 -18.69 22.57 2.79
C THR A 355 -18.53 23.42 4.05
N ILE A 356 -18.74 22.79 5.19
CA ILE A 356 -18.57 23.35 6.53
C ILE A 356 -17.35 22.68 7.15
N SER A 357 -16.41 23.48 7.62
CA SER A 357 -15.20 23.04 8.31
C SER A 357 -15.12 23.74 9.66
N ARG A 358 -14.99 22.97 10.74
CA ARG A 358 -14.95 23.49 12.12
C ARG A 358 -16.12 24.41 12.45
N GLY A 359 -17.31 24.11 11.93
CA GLY A 359 -18.53 24.89 12.15
C GLY A 359 -18.63 26.20 11.37
N ARG A 360 -17.77 26.41 10.37
CA ARG A 360 -17.81 27.57 9.47
C ARG A 360 -18.07 27.12 8.05
N VAL A 361 -19.00 27.78 7.37
CA VAL A 361 -19.15 27.63 5.92
C VAL A 361 -17.88 28.15 5.26
N VAL A 362 -17.20 27.30 4.51
CA VAL A 362 -15.92 27.61 3.83
C VAL A 362 -16.02 27.48 2.32
N TYR A 363 -17.11 26.89 1.82
CA TYR A 363 -17.45 26.80 0.42
C TYR A 363 -18.96 26.76 0.28
N GLU A 364 -19.52 27.61 -0.56
CA GLU A 364 -20.96 27.71 -0.87
C GLU A 364 -21.10 28.42 -2.23
N ASP A 365 -22.06 28.01 -3.06
CA ASP A 365 -22.36 28.62 -4.37
C ASP A 365 -21.14 28.81 -5.29
N GLY A 366 -20.20 27.85 -5.28
CA GLY A 366 -18.98 27.91 -6.09
C GLY A 366 -17.91 28.87 -5.54
N MET A 367 -18.17 29.55 -4.42
CA MET A 367 -17.26 30.50 -3.79
C MET A 367 -16.55 29.88 -2.59
N PHE A 368 -15.22 29.94 -2.59
CA PHE A 368 -14.39 29.52 -1.46
C PHE A 368 -14.09 30.70 -0.53
N THR A 369 -14.35 30.53 0.77
CA THR A 369 -14.17 31.57 1.80
C THR A 369 -13.54 30.98 3.07
N CYS A 370 -12.21 30.84 3.07
CA CYS A 370 -11.46 30.42 4.26
C CYS A 370 -10.05 31.02 4.27
N ALA A 371 -9.62 31.51 5.43
CA ALA A 371 -8.27 32.01 5.61
C ALA A 371 -7.27 30.86 5.77
N GLU A 372 -6.05 31.04 5.25
CA GLU A 372 -4.94 30.12 5.51
C GLU A 372 -4.67 29.99 7.02
N GLY A 373 -4.31 28.78 7.48
CA GLY A 373 -4.05 28.49 8.88
C GLY A 373 -5.28 28.32 9.78
N THR A 374 -6.49 28.36 9.18
CA THR A 374 -7.75 28.07 9.90
C THR A 374 -7.82 26.63 10.37
N GLY A 375 -7.37 25.69 9.53
CA GLY A 375 -7.28 24.28 9.85
C GLY A 375 -6.33 24.01 11.02
N LYS A 376 -6.52 22.89 11.71
CA LYS A 376 -5.68 22.50 12.85
C LYS A 376 -5.12 21.10 12.69
N PHE A 377 -3.88 20.93 13.16
CA PHE A 377 -3.31 19.62 13.38
C PHE A 377 -4.17 18.86 14.40
N CYS A 378 -4.58 17.64 14.08
CA CYS A 378 -5.35 16.77 14.95
C CYS A 378 -4.46 15.65 15.50
N PRO A 379 -4.09 15.66 16.80
CA PRO A 379 -3.33 14.56 17.37
C PRO A 379 -4.07 13.22 17.26
N LEU A 380 -3.40 12.20 16.73
CA LEU A 380 -3.90 10.84 16.59
C LEU A 380 -3.42 10.00 17.77
N ARG A 381 -4.33 9.61 18.67
CA ARG A 381 -3.98 8.77 19.83
C ARG A 381 -3.64 7.34 19.39
N PRO A 382 -2.64 6.68 20.02
CA PRO A 382 -2.35 5.28 19.75
C PRO A 382 -3.49 4.35 20.23
N PHE A 383 -3.37 3.06 19.91
CA PHE A 383 -4.28 1.99 20.30
C PHE A 383 -5.74 2.26 19.89
N SER A 384 -5.97 2.58 18.60
CA SER A 384 -7.33 2.65 18.05
C SER A 384 -8.13 1.41 18.46
N GLU A 385 -9.26 1.58 19.14
CA GLU A 385 -10.08 0.45 19.57
C GLU A 385 -10.56 -0.39 18.38
N PHE A 386 -10.89 0.27 17.27
CA PHE A 386 -11.31 -0.40 16.05
C PHE A 386 -10.24 -1.38 15.53
N VAL A 387 -8.96 -1.00 15.68
CA VAL A 387 -7.82 -1.79 15.21
C VAL A 387 -7.36 -2.81 16.26
N TYR A 388 -7.15 -2.38 17.51
CA TYR A 388 -6.43 -3.13 18.54
C TYR A 388 -7.31 -3.99 19.45
N LYS A 389 -8.62 -3.70 19.58
CA LYS A 389 -9.48 -4.41 20.54
C LYS A 389 -9.51 -5.92 20.32
N LYS A 390 -9.54 -6.37 19.06
CA LYS A 390 -9.47 -7.81 18.70
C LYS A 390 -8.06 -8.40 18.87
N LEU A 391 -7.02 -7.61 18.64
CA LEU A 391 -5.62 -8.06 18.80
C LEU A 391 -5.30 -8.36 20.26
N ILE A 392 -5.79 -7.53 21.19
CA ILE A 392 -5.64 -7.76 22.64
C ILE A 392 -6.21 -9.12 23.05
N GLN A 393 -7.38 -9.50 22.52
CA GLN A 393 -7.96 -10.82 22.81
C GLN A 393 -7.18 -11.95 22.13
N ARG A 394 -6.74 -11.74 20.88
CA ARG A 394 -5.95 -12.72 20.12
C ARG A 394 -4.62 -13.03 20.82
N GLU A 395 -3.95 -12.04 21.40
CA GLU A 395 -2.66 -12.21 22.07
C GLU A 395 -2.75 -13.09 23.33
N LYS A 396 -3.86 -13.04 24.07
CA LYS A 396 -4.12 -13.94 25.22
C LYS A 396 -4.17 -15.41 24.83
N ASN A 397 -4.56 -15.71 23.60
CA ASN A 397 -4.78 -17.08 23.12
C ASN A 397 -3.60 -17.67 22.34
N LEU A 398 -2.60 -16.85 21.99
CA LEU A 398 -1.49 -17.26 21.11
C LEU A 398 -0.17 -17.54 21.84
N THR A 399 -0.19 -17.69 23.17
CA THR A 399 1.03 -18.02 23.93
C THR A 399 1.49 -19.43 23.59
N ALA A 400 2.54 -19.55 22.76
CA ALA A 400 3.21 -20.81 22.51
C ALA A 400 3.84 -21.33 23.81
N LYS A 401 3.60 -22.59 24.13
CA LYS A 401 4.17 -23.25 25.31
C LYS A 401 5.25 -24.23 24.86
N PRO A 402 6.44 -24.23 25.49
CA PRO A 402 7.39 -25.29 25.26
C PRO A 402 6.79 -26.62 25.72
N VAL A 403 7.11 -27.69 25.00
CA VAL A 403 6.82 -29.05 25.50
C VAL A 403 7.83 -29.34 26.59
N ASP A 404 7.33 -29.65 27.79
CA ASP A 404 8.17 -30.09 28.89
C ASP A 404 8.74 -31.48 28.56
N ARG A 405 10.07 -31.59 28.56
CA ARG A 405 10.81 -32.81 28.25
C ARG A 405 11.91 -32.99 29.28
N ALA A 406 12.16 -34.24 29.68
CA ALA A 406 13.38 -34.56 30.39
C ALA A 406 14.60 -34.13 29.55
N PRO A 407 15.67 -33.59 30.18
CA PRO A 407 16.90 -33.29 29.47
C PRO A 407 17.41 -34.52 28.70
N TYR A 408 17.92 -34.29 27.49
CA TYR A 408 18.52 -35.37 26.70
C TYR A 408 19.77 -35.91 27.41
N ILE A 409 19.76 -37.22 27.72
CA ILE A 409 20.85 -37.92 28.42
C ILE A 409 21.65 -38.88 27.51
N GLY A 410 21.32 -38.95 26.21
CA GLY A 410 22.01 -39.81 25.27
C GLY A 410 23.33 -39.23 24.78
N ASP A 411 24.12 -40.03 24.06
CA ASP A 411 25.37 -39.57 23.46
C ASP A 411 25.11 -38.53 22.34
N VAL A 412 26.02 -37.57 22.18
CA VAL A 412 25.96 -36.56 21.11
C VAL A 412 27.12 -36.81 20.15
N ALA A 413 26.81 -37.08 18.88
CA ALA A 413 27.83 -37.23 17.85
C ALA A 413 28.43 -35.87 17.47
N ILE A 414 29.75 -35.82 17.25
CA ILE A 414 30.42 -34.64 16.70
C ILE A 414 30.15 -34.61 15.19
N VAL A 415 29.39 -33.61 14.74
CA VAL A 415 29.15 -33.36 13.32
C VAL A 415 30.06 -32.20 12.87
N PRO A 416 31.05 -32.44 11.98
CA PRO A 416 31.82 -31.36 11.39
C PRO A 416 30.85 -30.48 10.59
N HIS A 417 30.79 -29.17 10.89
CA HIS A 417 29.83 -28.17 10.39
C HIS A 417 28.49 -28.03 11.14
N ALA A 418 28.38 -28.50 12.39
CA ALA A 418 27.23 -28.19 13.24
C ALA A 418 27.21 -26.69 13.64
N GLY A 419 26.71 -25.84 12.74
CA GLY A 419 26.41 -24.43 13.00
C GLY A 419 27.64 -23.52 13.05
N LYS A 420 27.81 -22.67 12.04
CA LYS A 420 28.50 -21.39 12.27
C LYS A 420 27.65 -20.62 13.28
N GLU A 421 28.19 -20.37 14.47
CA GLU A 421 27.65 -19.33 15.35
C GLU A 421 27.54 -18.04 14.52
N MET A 422 26.35 -17.44 14.46
CA MET A 422 26.20 -16.13 13.82
C MET A 422 26.97 -15.10 14.66
N PRO A 423 28.00 -14.44 14.11
CA PRO A 423 28.82 -13.53 14.90
C PRO A 423 28.00 -12.28 15.24
N VAL A 424 27.91 -11.99 16.54
CA VAL A 424 27.60 -10.65 17.06
C VAL A 424 28.90 -9.85 16.92
N HIS A 425 28.97 -8.92 15.97
CA HIS A 425 30.15 -8.06 15.78
C HIS A 425 30.47 -7.27 17.05
N PRO A 426 31.77 -7.13 17.41
CA PRO A 426 32.56 -6.03 16.86
C PRO A 426 33.96 -6.43 16.36
N ASP A 427 34.51 -5.53 15.55
CA ASP A 427 35.90 -5.39 15.11
C ASP A 427 36.47 -6.29 13.99
N ILE A 428 36.87 -5.58 12.95
CA ILE A 428 37.56 -6.01 11.74
C ILE A 428 39.03 -6.24 12.08
N GLN A 429 39.51 -7.47 11.91
CA GLN A 429 40.93 -7.71 11.64
C GLN A 429 41.12 -8.71 10.49
N SER A 430 41.86 -8.24 9.49
CA SER A 430 42.29 -8.91 8.27
C SER A 430 43.15 -10.15 8.54
N ARG A 431 42.83 -11.27 7.86
CA ARG A 431 43.77 -12.39 7.67
C ARG A 431 43.75 -12.93 6.23
N PRO A 432 44.87 -13.49 5.76
CA PRO A 432 45.28 -13.43 4.37
C PRO A 432 44.75 -14.57 3.50
N VAL A 433 44.79 -14.32 2.18
CA VAL A 433 44.39 -15.22 1.10
C VAL A 433 45.24 -16.50 1.09
N THR A 434 44.60 -17.66 1.24
CA THR A 434 45.19 -18.97 0.91
C THR A 434 44.59 -19.50 -0.39
N ARG A 435 45.50 -19.78 -1.33
CA ARG A 435 45.28 -20.38 -2.65
C ARG A 435 44.82 -21.85 -2.57
N HIS A 436 43.94 -22.19 -3.51
CA HIS A 436 43.62 -23.53 -4.08
C HIS A 436 43.08 -24.63 -3.17
N SER A 437 41.84 -25.07 -3.40
CA SER A 437 41.52 -26.19 -4.32
C SER A 437 40.09 -26.71 -4.09
N GLY A 438 39.35 -26.98 -5.17
CA GLY A 438 38.11 -27.77 -5.13
C GLY A 438 36.81 -27.01 -5.43
N VAL A 439 36.70 -26.36 -6.60
CA VAL A 439 35.38 -26.07 -7.19
C VAL A 439 34.84 -27.40 -7.73
N ARG A 440 33.74 -27.89 -7.18
CA ARG A 440 32.94 -28.95 -7.81
C ARG A 440 31.91 -28.29 -8.72
N ASP A 441 32.14 -28.42 -10.02
CA ASP A 441 31.16 -28.11 -11.06
C ASP A 441 30.12 -29.25 -11.11
N LEU A 442 28.84 -28.92 -11.10
CA LEU A 442 27.73 -29.89 -11.08
C LEU A 442 27.34 -30.39 -12.48
N HIS A 443 27.98 -29.89 -13.55
CA HIS A 443 27.65 -30.26 -14.92
C HIS A 443 28.52 -31.39 -15.52
N GLU A 444 29.53 -31.90 -14.81
CA GLU A 444 30.39 -33.01 -15.28
C GLU A 444 30.21 -34.33 -14.50
N SER A 445 29.00 -34.64 -14.04
CA SER A 445 28.71 -35.96 -13.46
C SER A 445 28.47 -37.00 -14.56
N SER A 446 29.42 -37.90 -14.81
CA SER A 446 29.24 -39.09 -15.65
C SER A 446 28.69 -40.26 -14.81
N PHE A 447 27.38 -40.23 -14.55
CA PHE A 447 26.70 -41.40 -13.97
C PHE A 447 26.56 -42.49 -15.04
N SER A 448 27.45 -43.49 -15.00
CA SER A 448 27.28 -44.75 -15.74
C SER A 448 26.67 -45.80 -14.82
N LEU A 449 25.44 -46.24 -15.11
CA LEU A 449 24.81 -47.38 -14.46
C LEU A 449 25.36 -48.68 -15.05
N SER A 450 26.57 -49.06 -14.65
CA SER A 450 27.14 -50.37 -14.95
C SER A 450 27.45 -51.09 -13.64
N GLY A 451 26.50 -51.90 -13.19
CA GLY A 451 26.59 -52.76 -12.01
C GLY A 451 25.28 -53.52 -11.85
N SER A 452 25.35 -54.79 -11.45
CA SER A 452 24.17 -55.62 -11.22
C SER A 452 23.28 -55.01 -10.15
N GLN A 453 21.99 -54.83 -10.45
CA GLN A 453 21.00 -54.30 -9.51
C GLN A 453 20.39 -55.43 -8.70
N VAL A 454 19.93 -55.08 -7.49
CA VAL A 454 19.42 -56.01 -6.46
C VAL A 454 18.24 -56.87 -6.95
N ASP A 455 17.57 -56.46 -8.01
CA ASP A 455 16.37 -57.06 -8.58
C ASP A 455 16.57 -57.72 -9.96
N ASP A 456 17.81 -57.79 -10.47
CA ASP A 456 18.12 -58.39 -11.79
C ASP A 456 17.74 -59.87 -11.90
N HIS A 457 17.56 -60.55 -10.75
CA HIS A 457 17.16 -61.96 -10.69
C HIS A 457 15.63 -62.18 -10.59
N LEU A 458 14.84 -61.12 -10.57
CA LEU A 458 13.38 -61.22 -10.51
C LEU A 458 12.79 -61.24 -11.93
N PRO A 459 12.04 -62.28 -12.34
CA PRO A 459 11.41 -62.31 -13.66
C PRO A 459 10.37 -61.20 -13.79
N LYS A 460 10.56 -60.31 -14.77
CA LYS A 460 9.67 -59.18 -15.07
C LYS A 460 8.27 -59.71 -15.42
N ARG A 461 7.26 -59.34 -14.62
CA ARG A 461 5.84 -59.55 -14.98
C ARG A 461 5.49 -58.70 -16.20
N SER A 462 4.76 -59.27 -17.15
CA SER A 462 4.19 -58.55 -18.27
C SER A 462 3.19 -57.50 -17.76
N VAL A 463 3.46 -56.23 -18.07
CA VAL A 463 2.58 -55.12 -17.70
C VAL A 463 1.51 -54.98 -18.79
N SER A 464 0.25 -55.26 -18.43
CA SER A 464 -0.92 -54.91 -19.23
C SER A 464 -1.09 -53.38 -19.23
N ARG A 465 -1.10 -52.78 -20.42
CA ARG A 465 -1.43 -51.36 -20.63
C ARG A 465 -2.88 -51.12 -20.21
N VAL A 466 -3.09 -50.35 -19.15
CA VAL A 466 -4.43 -49.86 -18.78
C VAL A 466 -4.74 -48.66 -19.66
N LEU A 467 -5.60 -48.86 -20.66
CA LEU A 467 -6.30 -47.78 -21.34
C LEU A 467 -7.58 -47.50 -20.52
N ALA A 468 -7.70 -46.27 -20.01
CA ALA A 468 -8.78 -45.69 -19.20
C ALA A 468 -8.58 -45.70 -17.66
N PRO A 469 -8.14 -44.58 -17.05
CA PRO A 469 -8.33 -44.33 -15.62
C PRO A 469 -9.80 -43.98 -15.31
N PRO A 470 -10.30 -44.21 -14.08
CA PRO A 470 -11.71 -44.10 -13.74
C PRO A 470 -12.11 -42.62 -13.55
N GLY A 471 -12.53 -41.99 -14.64
CA GLY A 471 -13.31 -40.76 -14.67
C GLY A 471 -14.54 -41.02 -15.52
N GLY A 472 -15.70 -41.15 -14.88
CA GLY A 472 -16.95 -41.55 -15.51
C GLY A 472 -17.34 -40.67 -16.70
N HIS A 473 -17.92 -41.31 -17.70
CA HIS A 473 -18.71 -40.64 -18.73
C HIS A 473 -20.05 -40.18 -18.14
N SER A 474 -20.44 -38.93 -18.38
CA SER A 474 -21.85 -38.54 -18.46
C SER A 474 -22.04 -37.33 -19.38
N ASN A 475 -22.43 -37.66 -20.62
CA ASN A 475 -23.42 -37.06 -21.52
C ASN A 475 -23.70 -35.56 -21.50
N GLY A 476 -23.67 -34.98 -22.70
CA GLY A 476 -24.22 -33.67 -22.99
C GLY A 476 -25.74 -33.65 -23.21
N ILE A 477 -26.21 -32.41 -23.39
CA ILE A 477 -27.52 -31.91 -23.85
C ILE A 477 -28.59 -31.86 -22.75
N TRP A 478 -28.83 -30.69 -22.14
CA TRP A 478 -29.73 -29.61 -22.59
C TRP A 478 -29.30 -28.27 -22.01
#